data_AF-A0A7V3RS33-F1
#
_entry.id   AF-A0A7V3RS33-F1
#
_cell.length_a   1.000
_cell.length_b   1.000
_cell.length_c   1.000
_cell.angle_alpha   90.00
_cell.angle_beta   90.00
_cell.angle_gamma   90.00
#
_symmetry.space_group_name_H-M   'P 1'
#
loop_
_entity.id
_entity.type
_entity.pdbx_description
1 polymer ?
#
loop_
_entity_poly.entity_id
_entity_poly.type
_entity_poly.pdbx_seq_one_letter_code
_entity_poly.pdbx_strand_id
1 'polypeptide(L)'
;MGESRSQAAAPELLHYRPWRGAFRPPAASVWPIARVALMSLFQKRMFWIIYVLGLLIFLLFFFGQYLLSWAQTQAGETEVQMGGWGRMNPRHLIQLFRGLLKLDGGAQTYYNFFSYQGYMVMIVLALAGSILIGNDLRFGSLPFYLSKPLARWHYLLGKGLAVAVFINLMTTLPALLLYVQWGLLESWDYFYERFDLLVGILGYGIVLTVTLTLLLLATASWLRRTVPLVMMWTTLFFFCRLLASALVDGLQFSPLWKLIDL
;
A
#
# COMPACT_ATOMS: atom_id res chain seq x y z
N MET A 1 -43.96 -16.09 61.75
CA MET A 1 -44.10 -14.91 60.88
C MET A 1 -42.95 -13.99 61.20
N GLY A 2 -42.06 -13.68 60.25
CA GLY A 2 -41.04 -12.64 60.44
C GLY A 2 -39.62 -12.96 59.96
N GLU A 3 -39.44 -12.99 58.65
CA GLU A 3 -38.27 -12.48 57.91
C GLU A 3 -36.90 -13.17 58.05
N SER A 4 -36.69 -14.15 57.18
CA SER A 4 -35.39 -14.47 56.58
C SER A 4 -34.89 -13.28 55.75
N ARG A 5 -34.03 -12.43 56.33
CA ARG A 5 -33.30 -11.42 55.54
C ARG A 5 -32.22 -12.13 54.73
N SER A 6 -32.49 -12.18 53.44
CA SER A 6 -31.57 -12.56 52.37
C SER A 6 -30.20 -11.90 52.60
N GLN A 7 -29.16 -12.72 52.69
CA GLN A 7 -27.80 -12.28 52.46
C GLN A 7 -27.73 -11.83 50.99
N ALA A 8 -27.98 -10.55 50.76
CA ALA A 8 -27.72 -9.91 49.48
C ALA A 8 -26.24 -10.15 49.18
N ALA A 9 -25.97 -11.01 48.19
CA ALA A 9 -24.64 -11.23 47.67
C ALA A 9 -24.02 -9.87 47.35
N ALA A 10 -22.99 -9.48 48.11
CA ALA A 10 -22.21 -8.31 47.79
C ALA A 10 -21.76 -8.44 46.33
N PRO A 11 -21.94 -7.41 45.48
CA PRO A 11 -21.50 -7.48 44.09
C PRO A 11 -20.02 -7.85 44.11
N GLU A 12 -19.68 -8.94 43.44
CA GLU A 12 -18.32 -9.48 43.34
C GLU A 12 -17.41 -8.36 42.82
N LEU A 13 -16.75 -7.66 43.75
CA LEU A 13 -15.83 -6.59 43.43
C LEU A 13 -14.75 -7.22 42.54
N LEU A 14 -14.49 -6.62 41.38
CA LEU A 14 -13.42 -7.04 40.47
C LEU A 14 -12.09 -7.03 41.23
N HIS A 15 -11.74 -8.16 41.85
CA HIS A 15 -10.47 -8.33 42.53
C HIS A 15 -9.36 -8.24 41.49
N TYR A 16 -8.39 -7.37 41.71
CA TYR A 16 -7.21 -7.26 40.86
C TYR A 16 -6.54 -8.63 40.75
N ARG A 17 -6.58 -9.22 39.55
CA ARG A 17 -5.82 -10.44 39.24
C ARG A 17 -4.40 -10.03 38.85
N PRO A 18 -3.37 -10.34 39.65
CA PRO A 18 -2.00 -10.07 39.26
C PRO A 18 -1.66 -10.85 38.00
N TRP A 19 -0.92 -10.21 37.10
CA TRP A 19 -0.45 -10.85 35.88
C TRP A 19 0.49 -12.02 36.22
N ARG A 20 0.14 -13.24 35.79
CA ARG A 20 0.91 -14.47 36.06
C ARG A 20 1.72 -14.97 34.87
N GLY A 21 1.72 -14.26 33.75
CA GLY A 21 2.45 -14.65 32.54
C GLY A 21 3.93 -14.28 32.59
N ALA A 22 4.78 -15.00 31.86
CA ALA A 22 6.18 -14.64 31.70
C ALA A 22 6.34 -13.26 31.04
N PHE A 23 7.23 -12.43 31.59
CA PHE A 23 7.56 -11.14 30.99
C PHE A 23 8.29 -11.36 29.66
N ARG A 24 7.76 -10.78 28.58
CA ARG A 24 8.40 -10.81 27.26
C ARG A 24 9.38 -9.64 27.13
N PRO A 25 10.44 -9.76 26.31
CA PRO A 25 11.34 -8.65 26.06
C PRO A 25 10.60 -7.46 25.42
N PRO A 26 11.02 -6.21 25.66
CA PRO A 26 10.40 -5.01 25.10
C PRO A 26 10.27 -5.05 23.57
N ALA A 27 11.22 -5.67 22.87
CA ALA A 27 11.17 -5.85 21.41
C ALA A 27 9.92 -6.60 20.93
N ALA A 28 9.38 -7.52 21.73
CA ALA A 28 8.16 -8.26 21.40
C ALA A 28 6.91 -7.37 21.38
N SER A 29 6.97 -6.12 21.84
CA SER A 29 5.85 -5.18 21.80
C SER A 29 5.58 -4.62 20.41
N VAL A 30 6.56 -4.67 19.50
CA VAL A 30 6.47 -4.10 18.14
C VAL A 30 5.32 -4.75 17.37
N TRP A 31 5.21 -6.08 17.43
CA TRP A 31 4.20 -6.83 16.69
C TRP A 31 2.76 -6.57 17.17
N PRO A 32 2.44 -6.62 18.48
CA PRO A 32 1.12 -6.22 18.98
C PRO A 32 0.72 -4.80 18.59
N ILE A 33 1.66 -3.84 18.65
CA ILE A 33 1.40 -2.45 18.24
C ILE A 33 1.08 -2.39 16.75
N ALA A 34 1.87 -3.06 15.92
CA ALA A 34 1.64 -3.13 14.48
C ALA A 34 0.29 -3.77 14.15
N ARG A 35 -0.06 -4.88 14.81
CA ARG A 35 -1.34 -5.57 14.62
C ARG A 35 -2.54 -4.68 14.94
N VAL A 36 -2.51 -3.98 16.07
CA VAL A 36 -3.60 -3.06 16.46
C VAL A 36 -3.68 -1.88 15.49
N ALA A 37 -2.54 -1.35 15.05
CA ALA A 37 -2.49 -0.28 14.05
C ALA A 37 -3.00 -0.73 12.68
N LEU A 38 -2.72 -1.96 12.25
CA LEU A 38 -3.29 -2.54 11.02
C LEU A 38 -4.81 -2.73 11.14
N MET A 39 -5.28 -3.26 12.27
CA MET A 39 -6.71 -3.43 12.50
C MET A 39 -7.46 -2.09 12.48
N SER A 40 -6.89 -1.03 13.04
CA SER A 40 -7.54 0.29 13.04
C SER A 40 -7.66 0.89 11.64
N LEU A 41 -6.77 0.54 10.70
CA LEU A 41 -6.89 0.88 9.28
C LEU A 41 -8.01 0.08 8.60
N PHE A 42 -7.98 -1.25 8.74
CA PHE A 42 -8.93 -2.14 8.06
C PHE A 42 -10.38 -1.97 8.54
N GLN A 43 -10.60 -1.42 9.74
CA GLN A 43 -11.93 -1.11 10.25
C GLN A 43 -12.59 0.11 9.56
N LYS A 44 -11.84 0.91 8.78
CA LYS A 44 -12.40 2.11 8.14
C LYS A 44 -12.99 1.78 6.77
N ARG A 45 -14.25 2.18 6.52
CA ARG A 45 -14.89 1.99 5.20
C ARG A 45 -14.13 2.70 4.07
N MET A 46 -13.64 3.92 4.32
CA MET A 46 -12.86 4.69 3.35
C MET A 46 -11.60 3.96 2.89
N PHE A 47 -10.98 3.18 3.78
CA PHE A 47 -9.82 2.37 3.45
C PHE A 47 -10.16 1.36 2.35
N TRP A 48 -11.26 0.61 2.52
CA TRP A 48 -11.67 -0.39 1.54
C TRP A 48 -12.06 0.20 0.19
N ILE A 49 -12.69 1.37 0.17
CA ILE A 49 -13.04 2.07 -1.07
C ILE A 49 -11.76 2.37 -1.88
N ILE A 50 -10.74 2.93 -1.23
CA ILE A 50 -9.51 3.30 -1.93
C ILE A 50 -8.67 2.06 -2.25
N TYR A 51 -8.69 1.05 -1.39
CA TYR A 51 -8.05 -0.23 -1.68
C TYR A 51 -8.65 -0.89 -2.92
N VAL A 52 -9.98 -0.93 -3.05
CA VAL A 52 -10.67 -1.42 -4.25
C VAL A 52 -10.30 -0.60 -5.48
N LEU A 53 -10.17 0.72 -5.33
CA LEU A 53 -9.77 1.59 -6.43
C LEU A 53 -8.31 1.38 -6.86
N GLY A 54 -7.39 1.13 -5.93
CA GLY A 54 -6.03 0.69 -6.25
C GLY A 54 -5.98 -0.73 -6.81
N LEU A 55 -6.86 -1.63 -6.35
CA LEU A 55 -6.98 -2.97 -6.91
C LEU A 55 -7.52 -2.93 -8.34
N LEU A 56 -8.36 -1.95 -8.68
CA LEU A 56 -8.83 -1.72 -10.06
C LEU A 56 -7.65 -1.45 -11.01
N ILE A 57 -6.64 -0.69 -10.57
CA ILE A 57 -5.43 -0.45 -11.36
C ILE A 57 -4.69 -1.77 -11.59
N PHE A 58 -4.49 -2.57 -10.54
CA PHE A 58 -3.91 -3.90 -10.69
C PHE A 58 -4.71 -4.77 -11.66
N LEU A 59 -6.03 -4.82 -11.53
CA LEU A 59 -6.90 -5.58 -12.43
C LEU A 59 -6.78 -5.09 -13.88
N LEU A 60 -6.69 -3.78 -14.10
CA LEU A 60 -6.49 -3.21 -15.43
C LEU A 60 -5.19 -3.72 -16.08
N PHE A 61 -4.09 -3.77 -15.32
CA PHE A 61 -2.82 -4.32 -15.79
C PHE A 61 -2.89 -5.84 -15.99
N PHE A 62 -3.46 -6.57 -15.03
CA PHE A 62 -3.61 -8.02 -15.06
C PHE A 62 -4.42 -8.48 -16.28
N PHE A 63 -5.62 -7.90 -16.47
CA PHE A 63 -6.46 -8.22 -17.62
C PHE A 63 -5.88 -7.66 -18.91
N GLY A 64 -5.23 -6.49 -18.88
CA GLY A 64 -4.59 -5.92 -20.05
C GLY A 64 -3.48 -6.81 -20.61
N GLN A 65 -2.61 -7.36 -19.74
CA GLN A 65 -1.57 -8.30 -20.13
C GLN A 65 -2.16 -9.60 -20.68
N TYR A 66 -3.16 -10.15 -20.00
CA TYR A 66 -3.85 -11.36 -20.44
C TYR A 66 -4.51 -11.19 -21.81
N LEU A 67 -5.26 -10.09 -22.02
CA LEU A 67 -5.92 -9.81 -23.29
C LEU A 67 -4.91 -9.62 -24.42
N LEU A 68 -3.76 -9.01 -24.15
CA LEU A 68 -2.71 -8.82 -25.15
C LEU A 68 -2.08 -10.17 -25.57
N SER A 69 -1.74 -11.03 -24.61
CA SER A 69 -1.23 -12.38 -24.87
C SER A 69 -2.25 -13.25 -25.61
N TRP A 70 -3.51 -13.23 -25.17
CA TRP A 70 -4.60 -13.93 -25.85
C TRP A 70 -4.82 -13.43 -27.29
N ALA A 71 -4.79 -12.11 -27.48
CA ALA A 71 -4.94 -11.50 -28.79
C ALA A 71 -3.79 -11.86 -29.74
N GLN A 72 -2.55 -11.95 -29.26
CA GLN A 72 -1.41 -12.40 -30.06
C GLN A 72 -1.57 -13.85 -30.51
N THR A 73 -2.08 -14.72 -29.63
CA THR A 73 -2.32 -16.13 -29.94
C THR A 73 -3.43 -16.31 -30.98
N GLN A 74 -4.51 -15.53 -30.91
CA GLN A 74 -5.63 -15.64 -31.86
C GLN A 74 -5.43 -14.86 -33.16
N ALA A 75 -4.62 -13.79 -33.16
CA ALA A 75 -4.31 -12.99 -34.35
C ALA A 75 -3.50 -13.77 -35.41
N GLY A 76 -3.03 -14.98 -35.10
CA GLY A 76 -2.37 -15.88 -36.03
C GLY A 76 -3.30 -16.56 -37.04
N GLU A 77 -4.62 -16.65 -36.80
CA GLU A 77 -5.47 -17.53 -37.63
C GLU A 77 -6.72 -16.91 -38.27
N THR A 78 -7.39 -15.87 -37.77
CA THR A 78 -8.43 -15.13 -38.53
C THR A 78 -9.00 -13.98 -37.72
N GLU A 79 -9.60 -12.99 -38.40
CA GLU A 79 -10.24 -11.83 -37.78
C GLU A 79 -11.26 -12.24 -36.69
N VAL A 80 -10.91 -11.96 -35.44
CA VAL A 80 -11.69 -12.35 -34.27
C VAL A 80 -12.98 -11.51 -34.16
N GLN A 81 -14.12 -12.15 -34.41
CA GLN A 81 -15.44 -11.64 -34.08
C GLN A 81 -15.74 -11.94 -32.60
N MET A 82 -15.61 -10.94 -31.72
CA MET A 82 -16.03 -11.09 -30.32
C MET A 82 -17.55 -11.20 -30.24
N GLY A 83 -18.03 -12.29 -29.62
CA GLY A 83 -19.44 -12.67 -29.59
C GLY A 83 -20.39 -11.60 -29.04
N GLY A 84 -21.56 -11.50 -29.67
CA GLY A 84 -22.81 -10.94 -29.14
C GLY A 84 -22.90 -9.42 -28.88
N TRP A 85 -21.79 -8.72 -28.68
CA TRP A 85 -21.76 -7.32 -28.20
C TRP A 85 -21.23 -6.33 -29.25
N GLY A 86 -21.65 -6.50 -30.50
CA GLY A 86 -21.30 -5.60 -31.59
C GLY A 86 -19.83 -5.68 -32.05
N ARG A 87 -19.56 -5.23 -33.27
CA ARG A 87 -18.24 -5.22 -33.90
C ARG A 87 -17.38 -4.08 -33.33
N MET A 88 -16.86 -4.21 -32.11
CA MET A 88 -15.73 -3.37 -31.69
C MET A 88 -14.45 -3.99 -32.24
N ASN A 89 -13.77 -3.29 -33.15
CA ASN A 89 -12.49 -3.71 -33.72
C ASN A 89 -11.48 -4.06 -32.60
N PRO A 90 -11.10 -5.35 -32.41
CA PRO A 90 -10.16 -5.76 -31.36
C PRO A 90 -8.82 -5.01 -31.42
N ARG A 91 -8.43 -4.58 -32.62
CA ARG A 91 -7.21 -3.81 -32.89
C ARG A 91 -7.15 -2.48 -32.16
N HIS A 92 -8.28 -1.78 -31.96
CA HIS A 92 -8.26 -0.47 -31.28
C HIS A 92 -8.02 -0.62 -29.78
N LEU A 93 -8.64 -1.61 -29.13
CA LEU A 93 -8.37 -1.89 -27.72
C LEU A 93 -6.91 -2.32 -27.53
N ILE A 94 -6.41 -3.24 -28.36
CA ILE A 94 -5.01 -3.69 -28.30
C ILE A 94 -4.03 -2.52 -28.47
N GLN A 95 -4.25 -1.63 -29.43
CA GLN A 95 -3.40 -0.45 -29.63
C GLN A 95 -3.50 0.54 -28.46
N LEU A 96 -4.67 0.71 -27.86
CA LEU A 96 -4.86 1.59 -26.70
C LEU A 96 -4.17 1.02 -25.45
N PHE A 97 -4.30 -0.28 -25.18
CA PHE A 97 -3.60 -0.97 -24.08
C PHE A 97 -2.08 -0.98 -24.29
N ARG A 98 -1.60 -1.23 -25.52
CA ARG A 98 -0.18 -1.22 -25.86
C ARG A 98 0.41 0.20 -25.81
N GLY A 99 -0.31 1.19 -26.32
CA GLY A 99 0.13 2.58 -26.39
C GLY A 99 0.12 3.31 -25.05
N LEU A 100 -0.93 3.10 -24.23
CA LEU A 100 -1.05 3.77 -22.93
C LEU A 100 -0.31 3.04 -21.81
N LEU A 101 -0.38 1.71 -21.76
CA LEU A 101 0.11 0.93 -20.62
C LEU A 101 1.41 0.16 -20.90
N LYS A 102 1.87 0.08 -22.16
CA LYS A 102 3.10 -0.62 -22.58
C LYS A 102 3.25 -2.00 -21.92
N LEU A 103 2.24 -2.84 -22.13
CA LEU A 103 2.06 -4.13 -21.47
C LEU A 103 2.87 -5.26 -22.12
N ASP A 104 4.17 -5.03 -22.33
CA ASP A 104 5.06 -6.00 -22.99
C ASP A 104 5.76 -6.94 -21.98
N GLY A 105 5.36 -6.92 -20.71
CA GLY A 105 5.95 -7.76 -19.64
C GLY A 105 7.40 -7.38 -19.26
N GLY A 106 7.91 -6.29 -19.83
CA GLY A 106 9.23 -5.74 -19.53
C GLY A 106 9.23 -4.74 -18.38
N ALA A 107 10.41 -4.18 -18.09
CA ALA A 107 10.61 -3.20 -17.02
C ALA A 107 9.64 -2.00 -17.07
N GLN A 108 9.27 -1.56 -18.27
CA GLN A 108 8.36 -0.43 -18.47
C GLN A 108 6.94 -0.70 -17.94
N THR A 109 6.46 -1.95 -18.02
CA THR A 109 5.14 -2.32 -17.50
C THR A 109 5.10 -2.15 -15.98
N TYR A 110 6.13 -2.63 -15.27
CA TYR A 110 6.24 -2.49 -13.83
C TYR A 110 6.43 -1.02 -13.41
N TYR A 111 7.26 -0.26 -14.13
CA TYR A 111 7.42 1.17 -13.90
C TYR A 111 6.08 1.92 -14.02
N ASN A 112 5.32 1.66 -15.09
CA ASN A 112 4.00 2.26 -15.27
C ASN A 112 3.04 1.84 -14.15
N PHE A 113 3.02 0.56 -13.81
CA PHE A 113 2.19 0.04 -12.72
C PHE A 113 2.49 0.76 -11.40
N PHE A 114 3.77 0.86 -11.01
CA PHE A 114 4.17 1.59 -9.81
C PHE A 114 3.81 3.08 -9.89
N SER A 115 3.96 3.74 -11.05
CA SER A 115 3.56 5.14 -11.20
C SER A 115 2.05 5.34 -11.04
N TYR A 116 1.20 4.48 -11.61
CA TYR A 116 -0.25 4.60 -11.45
C TYR A 116 -0.69 4.24 -10.03
N GLN A 117 -0.11 3.19 -9.46
CA GLN A 117 -0.40 2.75 -8.10
C GLN A 117 0.07 3.76 -7.06
N GLY A 118 1.17 4.46 -7.32
CA GLY A 118 1.74 5.49 -6.45
C GLY A 118 0.74 6.59 -6.07
N TYR A 119 -0.10 7.04 -7.01
CA TYR A 119 -1.17 8.00 -6.72
C TYR A 119 -2.18 7.49 -5.70
N MET A 120 -2.56 6.21 -5.79
CA MET A 120 -3.50 5.61 -4.85
C MET A 120 -2.85 5.39 -3.48
N VAL A 121 -1.60 4.95 -3.47
CA VAL A 121 -0.80 4.77 -2.25
C VAL A 121 -0.64 6.09 -1.52
N MET A 122 -0.34 7.19 -2.21
CA MET A 122 -0.26 8.53 -1.63
C MET A 122 -1.55 8.91 -0.89
N ILE A 123 -2.72 8.76 -1.54
CA ILE A 123 -4.01 9.09 -0.93
C ILE A 123 -4.25 8.25 0.33
N VAL A 124 -4.00 6.93 0.26
CA VAL A 124 -4.23 6.05 1.42
C VAL A 124 -3.25 6.36 2.54
N LEU A 125 -1.97 6.58 2.23
CA LEU A 125 -0.97 6.89 3.24
C LEU A 125 -1.31 8.19 3.97
N ALA A 126 -1.77 9.21 3.26
CA ALA A 126 -2.21 10.45 3.89
C ALA A 126 -3.37 10.22 4.89
N LEU A 127 -4.36 9.41 4.52
CA LEU A 127 -5.45 9.05 5.43
C LEU A 127 -4.97 8.17 6.58
N ALA A 128 -4.07 7.22 6.31
CA ALA A 128 -3.51 6.31 7.28
C ALA A 128 -2.68 7.06 8.33
N GLY A 129 -1.86 8.03 7.92
CA GLY A 129 -1.01 8.82 8.83
C GLY A 129 -1.81 9.53 9.91
N SER A 130 -2.97 10.09 9.56
CA SER A 130 -3.81 10.76 10.55
C SER A 130 -4.52 9.78 11.49
N ILE A 131 -4.94 8.62 10.97
CA ILE A 131 -5.61 7.58 11.76
C ILE A 131 -4.63 6.93 12.73
N LEU A 132 -3.41 6.62 12.28
CA LEU A 132 -2.39 5.97 13.11
C LEU A 132 -1.77 6.96 14.09
N ILE A 133 -1.21 8.07 13.61
CA ILE A 133 -0.32 8.91 14.41
C ILE A 133 -1.05 10.16 14.89
N GLY A 134 -1.88 10.75 14.02
CA GLY A 134 -2.66 11.94 14.35
C GLY A 134 -3.61 11.71 15.53
N ASN A 135 -4.33 10.59 15.56
CA ASN A 135 -5.19 10.23 16.69
C ASN A 135 -4.39 10.04 17.99
N ASP A 136 -3.27 9.33 17.94
CA ASP A 136 -2.47 9.05 19.13
C ASP A 136 -1.92 10.33 19.77
N LEU A 137 -1.53 11.30 18.96
CA LEU A 137 -1.09 12.64 19.39
C LEU A 137 -2.24 13.51 19.87
N ARG A 138 -3.40 13.47 19.18
CA ARG A 138 -4.58 14.28 19.51
C ARG A 138 -5.19 13.86 20.84
N PHE A 139 -5.26 12.56 21.11
CA PHE A 139 -5.82 12.02 22.35
C PHE A 139 -4.77 11.88 23.47
N GLY A 140 -3.53 12.32 23.25
CA GLY A 140 -2.49 12.27 24.29
C GLY A 140 -2.19 10.85 24.78
N SER A 141 -2.19 9.86 23.88
CA SER A 141 -2.01 8.45 24.23
C SER A 141 -0.54 8.06 24.43
N LEU A 142 0.40 8.84 23.89
CA LEU A 142 1.84 8.58 23.98
C LEU A 142 2.38 8.42 25.41
N PRO A 143 2.01 9.27 26.40
CA PRO A 143 2.39 9.06 27.80
C PRO A 143 1.94 7.72 28.36
N PHE A 144 0.79 7.19 27.92
CA PHE A 144 0.31 5.87 28.34
C PHE A 144 1.12 4.71 27.74
N TYR A 145 1.66 4.89 26.53
CA TYR A 145 2.60 3.91 25.95
C TYR A 145 3.96 3.95 26.65
N LEU A 146 4.45 5.15 26.98
CA LEU A 146 5.77 5.37 27.57
C LEU A 146 5.80 5.18 29.10
N SER A 147 4.65 5.09 29.78
CA SER A 147 4.58 4.70 31.19
C SER A 147 4.87 3.21 31.42
N LYS A 148 4.81 2.41 30.35
CA LYS A 148 5.26 1.02 30.32
C LYS A 148 6.75 0.98 29.98
N PRO A 149 7.48 -0.13 30.27
CA PRO A 149 8.89 -0.29 29.89
C PRO A 149 9.08 -0.47 28.37
N LEU A 150 8.62 0.51 27.59
CA LEU A 150 8.61 0.54 26.14
C LEU A 150 9.39 1.79 25.67
N ALA A 151 10.49 1.57 24.95
CA ALA A 151 11.20 2.68 24.32
C ALA A 151 10.43 3.27 23.12
N ARG A 152 10.67 4.55 22.82
CA ARG A 152 10.06 5.28 21.68
C ARG A 152 10.24 4.58 20.33
N TRP A 153 11.38 3.91 20.14
CA TRP A 153 11.69 3.16 18.92
C TRP A 153 10.75 1.97 18.69
N HIS A 154 10.31 1.27 19.73
CA HIS A 154 9.37 0.15 19.57
C HIS A 154 7.99 0.62 19.10
N TYR A 155 7.57 1.81 19.55
CA TYR A 155 6.35 2.45 19.07
C TYR A 155 6.48 2.86 17.59
N LEU A 156 7.58 3.55 17.24
CA LEU A 156 7.82 3.98 15.85
C LEU A 156 7.93 2.79 14.89
N LEU A 157 8.66 1.74 15.28
CA LEU A 157 8.79 0.52 14.49
C LEU A 157 7.46 -0.23 14.37
N GLY A 158 6.64 -0.28 15.42
CA GLY A 158 5.32 -0.93 15.36
C GLY A 158 4.37 -0.21 14.41
N LYS A 159 4.29 1.13 14.51
CA LYS A 159 3.51 1.97 13.59
C LYS A 159 4.05 1.90 12.16
N GLY A 160 5.37 1.96 12.01
CA GLY A 160 6.05 1.86 10.72
C GLY A 160 5.84 0.51 10.05
N LEU A 161 5.86 -0.60 10.81
CA LEU A 161 5.61 -1.93 10.27
C LEU A 161 4.17 -2.06 9.76
N ALA A 162 3.18 -1.49 10.47
CA ALA A 162 1.80 -1.47 9.98
C ALA A 162 1.68 -0.73 8.64
N VAL A 163 2.34 0.42 8.51
CA VAL A 163 2.40 1.19 7.26
C VAL A 163 3.13 0.41 6.16
N ALA A 164 4.25 -0.23 6.50
CA ALA A 164 5.05 -1.01 5.57
C ALA A 164 4.29 -2.21 5.01
N VAL A 165 3.61 -2.97 5.86
CA VAL A 165 2.74 -4.08 5.44
C VAL A 165 1.66 -3.58 4.50
N PHE A 166 1.06 -2.43 4.81
CA PHE A 166 0.04 -1.83 3.95
C PHE A 166 0.58 -1.44 2.57
N ILE A 167 1.74 -0.77 2.51
CA ILE A 167 2.40 -0.40 1.24
C ILE A 167 2.69 -1.65 0.42
N ASN A 168 3.29 -2.68 1.02
CA ASN A 168 3.64 -3.92 0.32
C ASN A 168 2.40 -4.67 -0.18
N LEU A 169 1.32 -4.69 0.60
CA LEU A 169 0.05 -5.30 0.19
C LEU A 169 -0.56 -4.61 -1.03
N MET A 170 -0.39 -3.29 -1.15
CA MET A 170 -0.98 -2.50 -2.22
C MET A 170 -0.07 -2.39 -3.46
N THR A 171 1.24 -2.50 -3.31
CA THR A 171 2.20 -2.25 -4.40
C THR A 171 2.97 -3.51 -4.78
N THR A 172 3.85 -3.97 -3.90
CA THR A 172 4.78 -5.07 -4.15
C THR A 172 4.06 -6.39 -4.40
N LEU A 173 3.03 -6.73 -3.61
CA LEU A 173 2.31 -7.99 -3.78
C LEU A 173 1.56 -8.03 -5.13
N PRO A 174 0.78 -7.01 -5.52
CA PRO A 174 0.21 -6.94 -6.86
C PRO A 174 1.26 -6.98 -7.98
N ALA A 175 2.39 -6.28 -7.84
CA ALA A 175 3.48 -6.32 -8.83
C ALA A 175 4.09 -7.72 -8.98
N LEU A 176 4.28 -8.44 -7.87
CA LEU A 176 4.74 -9.84 -7.89
C LEU A 176 3.72 -10.76 -8.56
N LEU A 177 2.42 -10.54 -8.34
CA LEU A 177 1.37 -11.29 -9.02
C LEU A 177 1.40 -11.05 -10.55
N LEU A 178 1.61 -9.81 -10.99
CA LEU A 178 1.79 -9.50 -12.42
C LEU A 178 3.03 -10.20 -13.01
N TYR A 179 4.11 -10.26 -12.25
CA TYR A 179 5.33 -10.98 -12.67
C TYR A 179 5.12 -12.48 -12.82
N VAL A 180 4.49 -13.11 -11.84
CA VAL A 180 4.14 -14.53 -11.90
C VAL A 180 3.17 -14.78 -13.05
N GLN A 181 2.16 -13.93 -13.23
CA GLN A 181 1.20 -14.04 -14.32
C GLN A 181 1.89 -14.02 -15.68
N TRP A 182 2.79 -13.06 -15.92
CA TRP A 182 3.48 -12.96 -17.20
C TRP A 182 4.40 -14.17 -17.46
N GLY A 183 5.14 -14.61 -16.44
CA GLY A 183 5.97 -15.82 -16.56
C GLY A 183 5.14 -17.07 -16.88
N LEU A 184 3.92 -17.18 -16.36
CA LEU A 184 3.00 -18.28 -16.68
C LEU A 184 2.42 -18.19 -18.11
N LEU A 185 2.33 -16.99 -18.68
CA LEU A 185 1.80 -16.78 -20.04
C LEU A 185 2.85 -17.01 -21.13
N GLU A 186 4.11 -16.68 -20.88
CA GLU A 186 5.20 -16.79 -21.85
C GLU A 186 5.83 -18.19 -21.83
N SER A 187 6.58 -18.53 -20.78
CA SER A 187 7.24 -19.82 -20.57
C SER A 187 7.96 -19.85 -19.21
N TRP A 188 8.34 -21.05 -18.75
CA TRP A 188 9.14 -21.22 -17.53
C TRP A 188 10.55 -20.61 -17.63
N ASP A 189 11.10 -20.47 -18.83
CA ASP A 189 12.43 -19.89 -19.06
C ASP A 189 12.47 -18.40 -18.70
N TYR A 190 11.33 -17.70 -18.79
CA TYR A 190 11.20 -16.29 -18.39
C TYR A 190 11.68 -16.04 -16.95
N PHE A 191 11.43 -16.97 -16.01
CA PHE A 191 11.84 -16.79 -14.61
C PHE A 191 13.35 -16.78 -14.44
N TYR A 192 14.08 -17.55 -15.27
CA TYR A 192 15.54 -17.59 -15.23
C TYR A 192 16.14 -16.40 -15.98
N GLU A 193 15.60 -16.07 -17.15
CA GLU A 193 16.10 -14.97 -17.99
C GLU A 193 15.80 -13.59 -17.41
N ARG A 194 14.65 -13.44 -16.73
CA ARG A 194 14.16 -12.16 -16.19
C ARG A 194 14.15 -12.13 -14.66
N PHE A 195 15.08 -12.82 -14.02
CA PHE A 195 15.25 -12.75 -12.56
C PHE A 195 15.64 -11.34 -12.08
N ASP A 196 16.30 -10.56 -12.94
CA ASP A 196 16.61 -9.15 -12.74
C ASP A 196 15.35 -8.31 -12.45
N LEU A 197 14.22 -8.59 -13.12
CA LEU A 197 12.95 -7.91 -12.89
C LEU A 197 12.38 -8.21 -11.51
N LEU A 198 12.47 -9.46 -11.05
CA LEU A 198 12.01 -9.83 -9.70
C LEU A 198 12.80 -9.06 -8.63
N VAL A 199 14.13 -9.01 -8.78
CA VAL A 199 15.00 -8.24 -7.87
C VAL A 199 14.69 -6.75 -7.97
N GLY A 200 14.41 -6.23 -9.16
CA GLY A 200 13.99 -4.85 -9.38
C GLY A 200 12.67 -4.49 -8.68
N ILE A 201 11.66 -5.36 -8.79
CA ILE A 201 10.33 -5.18 -8.15
C ILE A 201 10.47 -5.19 -6.63
N LEU A 202 11.22 -6.14 -6.08
CA LEU A 202 11.46 -6.23 -4.63
C LEU A 202 12.31 -5.06 -4.13
N GLY A 203 13.40 -4.72 -4.83
CA GLY A 203 14.28 -3.62 -4.49
C GLY A 203 13.55 -2.28 -4.50
N TYR A 204 12.80 -1.99 -5.57
CA TYR A 204 11.96 -0.80 -5.65
C TYR A 204 10.88 -0.80 -4.56
N GLY A 205 10.21 -1.93 -4.33
CA GLY A 205 9.21 -2.09 -3.27
C GLY A 205 9.77 -1.80 -1.87
N ILE A 206 10.98 -2.28 -1.56
CA ILE A 206 11.66 -2.01 -0.28
C ILE A 206 12.01 -0.53 -0.15
N VAL A 207 12.63 0.07 -1.17
CA VAL A 207 13.00 1.49 -1.17
C VAL A 207 11.77 2.36 -0.99
N LEU A 208 10.70 2.11 -1.75
CA LEU A 208 9.42 2.80 -1.65
C LEU A 208 8.82 2.63 -0.25
N THR A 209 8.81 1.40 0.28
CA THR A 209 8.29 1.11 1.63
C THR A 209 9.02 1.92 2.70
N VAL A 210 10.36 1.91 2.69
CA VAL A 210 11.18 2.61 3.68
C VAL A 210 10.96 4.11 3.56
N THR A 211 11.09 4.67 2.36
CA THR A 211 10.96 6.11 2.11
C THR A 211 9.59 6.62 2.50
N LEU A 212 8.51 5.98 2.05
CA LEU A 212 7.15 6.42 2.35
C LEU A 212 6.78 6.24 3.82
N THR A 213 7.25 5.18 4.46
CA THR A 213 7.04 4.99 5.90
C THR A 213 7.72 6.10 6.70
N LEU A 214 8.99 6.40 6.40
CA LEU A 214 9.72 7.48 7.06
C LEU A 214 9.08 8.85 6.82
N LEU A 215 8.69 9.14 5.57
CA LEU A 215 8.00 10.37 5.21
C LEU A 215 6.67 10.51 5.95
N LEU A 216 5.91 9.42 6.10
CA LEU A 216 4.65 9.41 6.82
C LEU A 216 4.85 9.64 8.32
N LEU A 217 5.80 8.95 8.93
CA LEU A 217 6.13 9.14 10.34
C LEU A 217 6.57 10.59 10.61
N ALA A 218 7.40 11.15 9.74
CA ALA A 218 7.87 12.53 9.84
C ALA A 218 6.72 13.54 9.71
N THR A 219 5.94 13.46 8.63
CA THR A 219 4.84 14.40 8.37
C THR A 219 3.72 14.29 9.40
N ALA A 220 3.35 13.08 9.83
CA ALA A 220 2.29 12.88 10.82
C ALA A 220 2.71 13.28 12.24
N SER A 221 4.01 13.31 12.54
CA SER A 221 4.51 13.86 13.81
C SER A 221 4.27 15.36 13.93
N TRP A 222 4.34 16.08 12.80
CA TRP A 222 4.12 17.51 12.72
C TRP A 222 2.63 17.85 12.56
N LEU A 223 1.96 17.18 11.63
CA LEU A 223 0.57 17.43 11.24
C LEU A 223 -0.38 16.47 11.96
N ARG A 224 -1.02 16.95 13.02
CA ARG A 224 -1.89 16.13 13.89
C ARG A 224 -3.31 15.92 13.35
N ARG A 225 -3.69 16.59 12.27
CA ARG A 225 -5.04 16.56 11.68
C ARG A 225 -5.00 15.94 10.28
N THR A 226 -6.07 15.24 9.91
CA THR A 226 -6.19 14.59 8.59
C THR A 226 -6.08 15.57 7.43
N VAL A 227 -6.84 16.68 7.46
CA VAL A 227 -6.91 17.61 6.33
C VAL A 227 -5.53 18.23 6.01
N PRO A 228 -4.80 18.83 6.97
CA PRO A 228 -3.45 19.33 6.70
C PRO A 228 -2.47 18.25 6.21
N LEU A 229 -2.57 17.02 6.71
CA LEU A 229 -1.69 15.92 6.30
C LEU A 229 -1.96 15.53 4.85
N VAL A 230 -3.23 15.40 4.45
CA VAL A 230 -3.62 15.16 3.05
C VAL A 230 -3.17 16.31 2.15
N MET A 231 -3.37 17.57 2.55
CA MET A 231 -2.90 18.72 1.77
C MET A 231 -1.38 18.70 1.60
N MET A 232 -0.63 18.42 2.67
CA MET A 232 0.83 18.34 2.62
C MET A 232 1.31 17.23 1.68
N TRP A 233 0.72 16.03 1.78
CA TRP A 233 1.06 14.90 0.91
C TRP A 233 0.73 15.17 -0.55
N THR A 234 -0.48 15.67 -0.83
CA THR A 234 -0.87 16.05 -2.19
C THR A 234 0.09 17.10 -2.74
N THR A 235 0.39 18.17 -1.98
CA THR A 235 1.35 19.18 -2.43
C THR A 235 2.72 18.59 -2.66
N LEU A 236 3.25 17.79 -1.74
CA LEU A 236 4.60 17.25 -1.83
C LEU A 236 4.77 16.35 -3.07
N PHE A 237 3.86 15.41 -3.31
CA PHE A 237 3.92 14.53 -4.46
C PHE A 237 3.66 15.26 -5.79
N PHE A 238 2.60 16.06 -5.87
CA PHE A 238 2.29 16.79 -7.11
C PHE A 238 3.36 17.83 -7.42
N PHE A 239 3.88 18.55 -6.43
CA PHE A 239 4.90 19.56 -6.62
C PHE A 239 6.24 18.93 -7.02
N CYS A 240 6.69 17.87 -6.32
CA CYS A 240 7.92 17.17 -6.67
C CYS A 240 7.85 16.60 -8.09
N ARG A 241 6.72 16.00 -8.47
CA ARG A 241 6.49 15.49 -9.82
C ARG A 241 6.47 16.58 -10.88
N LEU A 242 5.71 17.66 -10.63
CA LEU A 242 5.63 18.80 -11.54
C LEU A 242 7.01 19.43 -11.72
N LEU A 243 7.76 19.61 -10.64
CA LEU A 243 9.11 20.16 -10.65
C LEU A 243 10.09 19.25 -11.42
N ALA A 244 10.03 17.93 -11.22
CA ALA A 244 10.84 16.98 -11.97
C ALA A 244 10.54 17.04 -13.48
N SER A 245 9.25 17.07 -13.86
CA SER A 245 8.85 17.22 -15.27
C SER A 245 9.25 18.57 -15.86
N ALA A 246 9.11 19.67 -15.11
CA ALA A 246 9.48 21.01 -15.56
C ALA A 246 11.00 21.14 -15.77
N LEU A 247 11.80 20.56 -14.87
CA LEU A 247 13.26 20.58 -14.99
C LEU A 247 13.77 19.72 -16.15
N VAL A 248 13.23 18.51 -16.32
CA VAL A 248 13.74 17.57 -17.33
C VAL A 248 13.11 17.78 -18.68
N ASP A 249 11.79 17.81 -18.77
CA ASP A 249 11.09 17.86 -20.04
C ASP A 249 10.94 19.32 -20.53
N GLY A 250 10.83 20.28 -19.60
CA GLY A 250 10.76 21.71 -19.93
C GLY A 250 12.12 22.36 -20.15
N LEU A 251 13.03 22.22 -19.18
CA LEU A 251 14.34 22.90 -19.18
C LEU A 251 15.49 22.03 -19.71
N GLN A 252 15.22 20.79 -20.13
CA GLN A 252 16.19 19.85 -20.71
C GLN A 252 17.41 19.57 -19.80
N PHE A 253 17.23 19.65 -18.48
CA PHE A 253 18.27 19.28 -17.52
C PHE A 253 18.50 17.76 -17.48
N SER A 254 19.57 17.35 -16.80
CA SER A 254 19.96 15.95 -16.65
C SER A 254 18.77 15.05 -16.22
N PRO A 255 18.61 13.86 -16.79
CA PRO A 255 17.53 12.93 -16.44
C PRO A 255 17.56 12.50 -14.97
N LEU A 256 18.67 12.71 -14.26
CA LEU A 256 18.79 12.46 -12.81
C LEU A 256 17.78 13.26 -11.98
N TRP A 257 17.29 14.40 -12.47
CA TRP A 257 16.26 15.18 -11.78
C TRP A 257 14.90 14.46 -11.69
N LYS A 258 14.68 13.38 -12.48
CA LYS A 258 13.51 12.49 -12.31
C LYS A 258 13.53 11.72 -10.99
N LEU A 259 14.68 11.63 -10.31
CA LEU A 259 14.79 10.99 -8.99
C LEU A 259 14.11 11.78 -7.86
N ILE A 260 13.77 13.04 -8.10
CA ILE A 260 13.01 13.87 -7.13
C ILE A 260 11.51 13.55 -7.19
N ASP A 261 11.05 12.92 -8.27
CA ASP A 261 9.68 12.42 -8.37
C ASP A 261 9.48 11.29 -7.33
N LEU A 262 8.49 11.48 -6.45
CA LEU A 262 8.21 10.65 -5.27
C LEU A 262 6.98 9.76 -5.49
#